data_AF-A0A925TEW6-F1
#
_entry.id   AF-A0A925TEW6-F1
#
_cell.length_a   1.000
_cell.length_b   1.000
_cell.length_c   1.000
_cell.angle_alpha   90.00
_cell.angle_beta   90.00
_cell.angle_gamma   90.00
#
_symmetry.space_group_name_H-M   'P 1'
#
loop_
_entity.id
_entity.type
_entity.pdbx_description
1 polymer ?
#
loop_
_entity_poly.entity_id
_entity_poly.type
_entity_poly.pdbx_seq_one_letter_code
_entity_poly.pdbx_strand_id
1 'polypeptide(L)'
;MTQYPNALPRPESELAELETAWKPPTGIRILTAVNNTYIGLFYIGAALLFFILAGILALLMRLQLAVPGNTLIDQGTYNQLFTMHGTVM
;
A
#
# COMPACT_ATOMS: atom_id res chain seq x y z
N MET A 1 4.29 39.68 -21.32
CA MET A 1 3.65 38.45 -20.82
C MET A 1 4.64 37.73 -19.90
N THR A 2 4.76 38.14 -18.64
CA THR A 2 5.60 37.44 -17.63
C THR A 2 5.25 37.91 -16.22
N GLN A 3 3.95 37.98 -15.90
CA GLN A 3 3.53 38.08 -14.51
C GLN A 3 3.13 36.68 -14.06
N TYR A 4 3.98 36.05 -13.26
CA TYR A 4 3.63 34.79 -12.60
C TYR A 4 2.46 35.05 -11.65
N PRO A 5 1.51 34.10 -11.52
CA PRO A 5 0.37 34.26 -10.62
C PRO A 5 0.79 34.43 -9.14
N ASN A 6 2.01 34.01 -8.79
CA ASN A 6 2.60 34.25 -7.48
C ASN A 6 3.70 35.31 -7.57
N ALA A 7 3.39 36.52 -7.11
CA ALA A 7 4.38 37.57 -6.90
C ALA A 7 5.02 37.41 -5.51
N LEU A 8 6.32 37.70 -5.41
CA LEU A 8 7.03 37.79 -4.13
C LEU A 8 6.99 39.23 -3.61
N PRO A 9 7.02 39.46 -2.28
CA PRO A 9 7.11 38.46 -1.21
C PRO A 9 5.78 37.73 -0.98
N ARG A 10 5.90 36.45 -0.60
CA ARG A 10 4.76 35.59 -0.31
C ARG A 10 4.04 36.07 0.96
N PRO A 11 2.69 36.11 1.02
CA PRO A 11 1.98 36.38 2.26
C PRO A 11 2.33 35.36 3.33
N GLU A 12 2.52 35.80 4.57
CA GLU A 12 2.85 34.89 5.69
C GLU A 12 1.74 33.85 5.96
N SER A 13 0.48 34.16 5.60
CA SER A 13 -0.67 33.25 5.76
C SER A 13 -0.78 32.17 4.67
N GLU A 14 -0.09 32.30 3.53
CA GLU A 14 -0.28 31.42 2.37
C GLU A 14 -0.02 29.96 2.72
N LEU A 15 1.00 29.67 3.52
CA LEU A 15 1.31 28.30 3.96
C LEU A 15 0.14 27.68 4.72
N ALA A 16 -0.43 28.41 5.68
CA ALA A 16 -1.52 27.91 6.53
C ALA A 16 -2.81 27.67 5.73
N GLU A 17 -3.08 28.52 4.74
CA GLU A 17 -4.20 28.39 3.82
C GLU A 17 -4.05 27.15 2.92
N LEU A 18 -2.85 26.96 2.34
CA LEU A 18 -2.54 25.77 1.56
C LEU A 18 -2.64 24.50 2.41
N GLU A 19 -2.05 24.47 3.60
CA GLU A 19 -2.15 23.31 4.49
C GLU A 19 -3.61 22.97 4.84
N THR A 20 -4.46 23.99 5.01
CA THR A 20 -5.89 23.77 5.27
C THR A 20 -6.60 23.20 4.06
N ALA A 21 -6.31 23.69 2.85
CA ALA A 21 -6.88 23.18 1.61
C ALA A 21 -6.44 21.74 1.29
N TRP A 22 -5.21 21.37 1.66
CA TRP A 22 -4.60 20.07 1.37
C TRP A 22 -4.75 19.03 2.50
N LYS A 23 -5.41 19.39 3.61
CA LYS A 23 -5.70 18.45 4.71
C LYS A 23 -6.62 17.32 4.24
N PRO A 24 -6.33 16.07 4.64
CA PRO A 24 -7.16 14.95 4.26
C PRO A 24 -8.50 15.01 5.03
N PRO A 25 -9.59 14.54 4.42
CA PRO A 25 -10.84 14.35 5.13
C PRO A 25 -10.69 13.27 6.22
N THR A 26 -11.36 13.45 7.36
CA THR A 26 -11.28 12.55 8.51
C THR A 26 -12.48 11.62 8.63
N GLY A 27 -12.36 10.60 9.49
CA GLY A 27 -13.40 9.59 9.69
C GLY A 27 -13.66 8.76 8.42
N ILE A 28 -14.93 8.50 8.12
CA ILE A 28 -15.33 7.71 6.94
C ILE A 28 -14.95 8.42 5.63
N ARG A 29 -14.88 9.76 5.64
CA ARG A 29 -14.56 10.56 4.45
C ARG A 29 -13.12 10.37 3.99
N ILE A 30 -12.25 9.69 4.75
CA ILE A 30 -10.88 9.38 4.32
C ILE A 30 -10.85 8.59 3.00
N LEU A 31 -11.91 7.84 2.69
CA LEU A 31 -12.09 7.13 1.42
C LEU A 31 -12.22 8.07 0.22
N THR A 32 -12.56 9.35 0.44
CA THR A 32 -12.65 10.37 -0.60
C THR A 32 -11.37 11.22 -0.67
N ALA A 33 -10.26 10.79 -0.05
CA ALA A 33 -8.99 11.51 -0.14
C ALA A 33 -8.47 11.55 -1.58
N VAL A 34 -7.97 12.71 -2.01
CA VAL A 34 -7.40 12.92 -3.36
C VAL A 34 -5.91 13.27 -3.33
N ASN A 35 -5.39 13.62 -2.16
CA ASN A 35 -3.99 13.98 -1.99
C ASN A 35 -3.11 12.73 -2.08
N ASN A 36 -2.19 12.73 -3.06
CA ASN A 36 -1.33 11.61 -3.40
C ASN A 36 -0.37 11.20 -2.26
N THR A 37 -0.01 12.11 -1.36
CA THR A 37 0.79 11.76 -0.17
C THR A 37 0.04 10.76 0.71
N TYR A 38 -1.25 10.99 0.97
CA TYR A 38 -2.06 10.09 1.80
C TYR A 38 -2.45 8.82 1.06
N ILE A 39 -2.79 8.92 -0.22
CA ILE A 39 -3.05 7.74 -1.06
C ILE A 39 -1.81 6.85 -1.13
N GLY A 40 -0.62 7.44 -1.30
CA GLY A 40 0.64 6.71 -1.27
C GLY A 40 0.84 5.94 0.04
N LEU A 41 0.50 6.54 1.18
CA LEU A 41 0.54 5.84 2.48
C LEU A 41 -0.44 4.65 2.53
N PHE A 42 -1.64 4.77 1.95
CA PHE A 42 -2.57 3.64 1.87
C PHE A 42 -2.03 2.51 1.00
N TYR A 43 -1.42 2.82 -0.15
CA TYR A 43 -0.77 1.83 -0.99
C TYR A 43 0.39 1.13 -0.29
N ILE A 44 1.26 1.87 0.41
CA ILE A 44 2.36 1.28 1.19
C ILE A 44 1.81 0.37 2.29
N GLY A 45 0.78 0.82 3.02
CA GLY A 45 0.13 0.02 4.05
C GLY A 45 -0.48 -1.27 3.50
N ALA A 46 -1.21 -1.18 2.38
CA ALA A 46 -1.81 -2.34 1.71
C ALA A 46 -0.73 -3.28 1.15
N ALA A 47 0.31 -2.74 0.50
CA ALA A 47 1.42 -3.53 -0.02
C ALA A 47 2.16 -4.27 1.09
N LEU A 48 2.43 -3.63 2.24
CA LEU A 48 3.03 -4.30 3.39
C LEU A 48 2.13 -5.41 3.95
N LEU A 49 0.82 -5.18 4.02
CA LEU A 49 -0.14 -6.20 4.43
C LEU A 49 -0.08 -7.42 3.50
N PHE A 50 -0.21 -7.21 2.19
CA PHE A 50 -0.16 -8.31 1.21
C PHE A 50 1.22 -8.97 1.15
N PHE A 51 2.31 -8.22 1.33
CA PHE A 51 3.66 -8.76 1.44
C PHE A 51 3.78 -9.74 2.61
N ILE A 52 3.24 -9.39 3.79
CA ILE A 52 3.25 -10.29 4.96
C ILE A 52 2.39 -11.53 4.67
N LEU A 53 1.18 -11.36 4.12
CA LEU A 53 0.29 -12.48 3.80
C LEU A 53 0.92 -13.44 2.79
N ALA A 54 1.48 -12.90 1.71
CA ALA A 54 2.18 -13.68 0.70
C ALA A 54 3.47 -14.31 1.24
N GLY A 55 4.16 -13.64 2.16
CA GLY A 55 5.31 -14.19 2.88
C GLY A 55 4.93 -15.41 3.73
N ILE A 56 3.78 -15.38 4.41
CA ILE A 56 3.25 -16.54 5.14
C ILE A 56 2.97 -17.71 4.17
N LEU A 57 2.34 -17.44 3.03
CA LEU A 57 2.12 -18.47 1.99
C LEU A 57 3.44 -19.07 1.50
N ALA A 58 4.46 -18.23 1.30
CA ALA A 58 5.80 -18.68 0.92
C ALA A 58 6.42 -19.60 1.97
N LEU A 59 6.30 -19.25 3.26
CA LEU A 59 6.80 -20.07 4.37
C LEU A 59 6.09 -21.43 4.42
N LEU A 60 4.77 -21.48 4.21
CA LEU A 60 4.01 -22.75 4.15
C LEU A 60 4.50 -23.65 3.01
N MET A 61 4.71 -23.11 1.81
CA MET A 61 5.27 -23.86 0.69
C MET A 61 6.69 -24.37 1.01
N ARG A 62 7.52 -23.54 1.64
CA ARG A 62 8.89 -23.92 2.05
C ARG A 62 8.89 -25.02 3.11
N LEU A 63 7.95 -25.01 4.05
CA LEU A 63 7.78 -26.08 5.02
C LEU A 63 7.36 -27.39 4.36
N GLN A 64 6.44 -27.36 3.38
CA GLN A 64 6.10 -28.55 2.61
C GLN A 64 7.32 -29.11 1.86
N LEU A 65 8.19 -28.27 1.31
CA LEU A 65 9.40 -28.70 0.58
C LEU A 65 10.64 -28.92 1.45
N ALA A 66 10.54 -28.83 2.79
CA ALA A 66 11.69 -28.94 3.68
C ALA A 66 12.38 -30.31 3.64
N VAL A 67 11.61 -31.38 3.38
CA VAL A 67 12.10 -32.76 3.25
C VAL A 67 11.38 -33.47 2.10
N PRO A 68 12.02 -34.44 1.42
CA PRO A 68 11.38 -35.21 0.37
C PRO A 68 10.22 -36.05 0.92
N GLY A 69 9.11 -36.13 0.16
CA GLY A 69 7.95 -36.96 0.52
C GLY A 69 7.12 -36.43 1.70
N ASN A 70 7.24 -35.14 2.04
CA ASN A 70 6.46 -34.52 3.11
C ASN A 70 4.94 -34.57 2.82
N THR A 71 4.13 -34.67 3.87
CA THR A 71 2.66 -34.80 3.79
C THR A 71 1.91 -33.67 4.49
N LEU A 72 2.60 -32.56 4.79
CA LEU A 72 2.02 -31.41 5.49
C LEU A 72 0.87 -30.75 4.70
N ILE A 73 1.02 -30.61 3.39
CA ILE A 73 0.05 -29.99 2.48
C ILE A 73 -0.20 -30.92 1.30
N ASP A 74 -1.45 -31.15 0.94
CA ASP A 74 -1.81 -31.93 -0.25
C ASP A 74 -1.46 -31.17 -1.55
N GLN A 75 -1.35 -31.92 -2.65
CA GLN A 75 -0.94 -31.36 -3.94
C GLN A 75 -1.91 -30.27 -4.46
N GLY A 76 -3.22 -30.43 -4.24
CA GLY A 76 -4.22 -29.48 -4.68
C GLY A 76 -4.08 -28.14 -3.95
N THR A 77 -3.98 -28.20 -2.62
CA THR A 77 -3.75 -27.01 -1.79
C THR A 77 -2.40 -26.37 -2.10
N TYR A 78 -1.33 -27.15 -2.27
CA TYR A 78 -0.01 -26.60 -2.62
C TYR A 78 -0.07 -25.76 -3.91
N ASN A 79 -0.74 -26.25 -4.95
CA ASN A 79 -0.89 -25.54 -6.20
C ASN A 79 -1.68 -24.23 -6.02
N GLN A 80 -2.75 -24.24 -5.21
CA GLN A 80 -3.51 -23.02 -4.91
C GLN A 80 -2.66 -22.00 -4.14
N LEU A 81 -1.90 -22.44 -3.13
CA LEU A 81 -1.01 -21.56 -2.37
C LEU A 81 0.06 -20.95 -3.26
N PHE A 82 0.63 -21.72 -4.19
CA PHE A 82 1.60 -21.22 -5.17
C PHE A 82 1.01 -20.14 -6.07
N THR A 83 -0.16 -20.38 -6.65
CA THR A 83 -0.84 -19.40 -7.51
C THR A 83 -1.21 -18.13 -6.75
N MET A 84 -1.76 -18.27 -5.54
CA MET A 84 -2.14 -17.12 -4.72
C MET A 84 -0.91 -16.31 -4.31
N HIS A 85 0.14 -16.97 -3.80
CA HIS A 85 1.41 -16.32 -3.47
C HIS A 85 1.96 -15.51 -4.64
N GLY A 86 2.01 -16.10 -5.84
CA GLY A 86 2.52 -15.42 -7.04
C GLY A 86 1.64 -14.27 -7.54
N THR A 87 0.34 -14.27 -7.21
CA THR A 87 -0.60 -13.22 -7.63
C THR A 87 -0.62 -12.03 -6.67
N VAL A 88 -0.36 -12.27 -5.37
CA VAL A 88 -0.42 -11.24 -4.32
C VAL A 88 0.94 -10.65 -3.93
N MET A 89 2.04 -11.22 -4.42
CA MET A 89 3.39 -10.62 -4.40
C MET A 89 3.51 -9.53 -5.46
#